data_AF-Q04EQ6-F1
#
_entry.id   AF-Q04EQ6-F1
#
_cell.length_a   1.000
_cell.length_b   1.000
_cell.length_c   1.000
_cell.angle_alpha   90.00
_cell.angle_beta   90.00
_cell.angle_gamma   90.00
#
_symmetry.space_group_name_H-M   'P 1'
#
loop_
_entity.id
_entity.type
_entity.pdbx_description
1 polymer ?
#
loop_
_entity_poly.entity_id
_entity_poly.type
_entity_poly.pdbx_seq_one_letter_code
_entity_poly.pdbx_strand_id
1 'polypeptide(L)'
;MPSSLPQNLYLLAIIITIGAMVIHMFMGSVIAVMGVTIPAFLAATTHMGVNPLAISLLVFSVVNLHYILPFHNMAILVGSDPDTGGGYNQKQVMRLGIPLTIVMFIVAVVEIFWWKLIGFV
;
A
#
# COMPACT_ATOMS: atom_id res chain seq x y z
N MET A 1 -13.79 11.53 -6.47
CA MET A 1 -12.76 12.04 -5.55
C MET A 1 -13.30 13.26 -4.82
N PRO A 2 -12.89 13.55 -3.58
CA PRO A 2 -13.32 14.76 -2.87
C PRO A 2 -12.92 16.04 -3.64
N SER A 3 -13.62 17.15 -3.39
CA SER A 3 -13.42 18.44 -4.08
C SER A 3 -12.03 19.06 -3.83
N SER A 4 -11.37 18.65 -2.74
CA SER A 4 -9.97 18.93 -2.46
C SER A 4 -9.37 17.80 -1.64
N LEU A 5 -8.08 17.54 -1.86
CA LEU A 5 -7.30 16.63 -1.01
C LEU A 5 -6.86 17.36 0.27
N PRO A 6 -6.74 16.65 1.40
CA PRO A 6 -6.38 17.26 2.67
C PRO A 6 -4.91 17.70 2.69
N GLN A 7 -4.65 18.87 3.28
CA GLN A 7 -3.28 19.38 3.50
C GLN A 7 -2.56 18.66 4.66
N ASN A 8 -3.31 18.04 5.58
CA ASN A 8 -2.72 17.23 6.64
C ASN A 8 -2.15 15.93 6.02
N LEU A 9 -0.82 15.81 6.01
CA LEU A 9 -0.12 14.67 5.42
C LEU A 9 -0.50 13.30 6.00
N TYR A 10 -0.90 13.23 7.27
CA TYR A 10 -1.38 11.97 7.86
C TYR A 10 -2.73 11.56 7.26
N LEU A 11 -3.64 12.53 7.10
CA LEU A 11 -4.94 12.27 6.50
C LEU A 11 -4.82 11.97 5.00
N LEU A 12 -3.93 12.69 4.30
CA LEU A 12 -3.59 12.41 2.91
C LEU A 12 -3.07 10.98 2.75
N ALA A 13 -2.15 10.56 3.63
CA ALA A 13 -1.59 9.23 3.58
C ALA A 13 -2.66 8.16 3.78
N ILE A 14 -3.57 8.32 4.75
CA ILE A 14 -4.70 7.41 4.97
C ILE A 14 -5.57 7.30 3.71
N ILE A 15 -5.91 8.41 3.04
CA ILE A 15 -6.71 8.39 1.81
C ILE A 15 -6.00 7.63 0.69
N ILE A 16 -4.71 7.88 0.50
CA ILE A 16 -3.88 7.18 -0.49
C ILE A 16 -3.86 5.68 -0.18
N THR A 17 -3.65 5.31 1.09
CA THR A 17 -3.66 3.91 1.55
C THR A 17 -4.99 3.22 1.25
N ILE A 18 -6.14 3.87 1.54
CA ILE A 18 -7.46 3.32 1.22
C ILE A 18 -7.59 3.09 -0.29
N GLY A 19 -7.32 4.11 -1.10
CA GLY A 19 -7.47 4.00 -2.55
C GLY A 19 -6.56 2.94 -3.17
N ALA A 20 -5.30 2.89 -2.73
CA ALA A 20 -4.33 1.91 -3.20
C ALA A 20 -4.74 0.47 -2.81
N MET A 21 -5.20 0.24 -1.57
CA MET A 21 -5.65 -1.08 -1.13
C MET A 21 -6.92 -1.53 -1.85
N VAL A 22 -7.87 -0.63 -2.07
CA VAL A 22 -9.10 -0.93 -2.84
C VAL A 22 -8.72 -1.39 -4.25
N ILE A 23 -7.86 -0.65 -4.94
CA ILE A 23 -7.38 -1.02 -6.28
C ILE A 23 -6.61 -2.35 -6.24
N HIS A 24 -5.81 -2.58 -5.20
CA HIS A 24 -5.10 -3.85 -5.00
C HIS A 24 -6.07 -5.04 -4.93
N MET A 25 -7.21 -4.91 -4.26
CA MET A 25 -8.19 -6.00 -4.19
C MET A 25 -8.82 -6.36 -5.53
N PHE A 26 -8.84 -5.45 -6.51
CA PHE A 26 -9.39 -5.72 -7.84
C PHE A 26 -8.34 -6.22 -8.84
N MET A 27 -7.12 -5.69 -8.78
CA MET A 27 -6.06 -6.04 -9.75
C MET A 27 -5.23 -7.25 -9.33
N GLY A 28 -5.15 -7.54 -8.02
CA GLY A 28 -4.53 -8.76 -7.50
C GLY A 28 -3.03 -8.94 -7.74
N SER A 29 -2.30 -7.92 -8.21
CA SER A 29 -0.85 -7.96 -8.38
C SER A 29 -0.21 -6.66 -7.93
N VAL A 30 0.70 -6.72 -6.96
CA VAL A 30 1.45 -5.58 -6.44
C VAL A 30 2.09 -4.73 -7.55
N ILE A 31 2.78 -5.34 -8.51
CA ILE A 31 3.48 -4.61 -9.59
C ILE A 31 2.48 -3.89 -10.52
N ALA A 32 1.41 -4.59 -10.91
CA ALA A 32 0.38 -4.00 -11.77
C ALA A 32 -0.34 -2.84 -11.06
N VAL A 33 -0.65 -3.01 -9.78
CA VAL A 33 -1.29 -1.98 -8.95
C VAL A 33 -0.38 -0.76 -8.82
N MET A 34 0.90 -0.93 -8.51
CA MET A 34 1.85 0.19 -8.41
C MET A 34 1.98 0.93 -9.74
N GLY A 35 2.01 0.21 -10.87
CA GLY A 35 2.06 0.80 -12.20
C GLY A 35 0.90 1.74 -12.53
N VAL A 36 -0.28 1.53 -11.93
CA VAL A 36 -1.46 2.39 -12.14
C VAL A 36 -1.63 3.42 -11.01
N THR A 37 -1.45 3.00 -9.76
CA THR A 37 -1.74 3.82 -8.58
C THR A 37 -0.72 4.92 -8.35
N ILE A 38 0.58 4.65 -8.55
CA ILE A 38 1.62 5.67 -8.37
C ILE A 38 1.39 6.85 -9.32
N PRO A 39 1.27 6.67 -10.65
CA PRO A 39 0.98 7.78 -11.56
C PRO A 39 -0.32 8.52 -11.22
N ALA A 40 -1.38 7.79 -10.84
CA ALA A 40 -2.66 8.39 -10.50
C ALA A 40 -2.57 9.31 -9.27
N PHE A 41 -1.91 8.87 -8.19
CA PHE A 41 -1.74 9.68 -6.99
C PHE A 41 -0.77 10.83 -7.20
N LEU A 42 0.31 10.64 -7.97
CA LEU A 42 1.21 11.74 -8.35
C LEU A 42 0.46 12.85 -9.11
N ALA A 43 -0.37 12.48 -10.07
CA ALA A 43 -1.21 13.44 -10.79
C ALA A 43 -2.18 14.16 -9.84
N ALA A 44 -2.78 13.43 -8.89
CA ALA A 44 -3.73 14.00 -7.94
C ALA A 44 -3.08 14.97 -6.93
N THR A 45 -1.81 14.76 -6.56
CA THR A 45 -1.11 15.57 -5.55
C THR A 45 -0.15 16.61 -6.13
N THR A 46 -0.02 16.71 -7.45
CA THR A 46 0.97 17.59 -8.12
C THR A 46 0.89 19.06 -7.69
N HIS A 47 -0.32 19.56 -7.43
CA HIS A 47 -0.57 20.94 -7.03
C HIS A 47 -0.39 21.20 -5.52
N MET A 48 -0.13 20.17 -4.72
CA MET A 48 -0.08 20.28 -3.26
C MET A 48 1.31 20.62 -2.72
N GLY A 49 2.35 20.63 -3.56
CA GLY A 49 3.74 20.84 -3.13
C GLY A 49 4.34 19.69 -2.31
N VAL A 50 3.66 18.53 -2.25
CA VAL A 50 4.16 17.32 -1.59
C VAL A 50 5.22 16.68 -2.48
N ASN A 51 6.31 16.22 -1.86
CA ASN A 51 7.39 15.55 -2.58
C ASN A 51 6.87 14.31 -3.33
N PRO A 52 7.02 14.23 -4.67
CA PRO A 52 6.59 13.07 -5.48
C PRO A 52 7.18 11.74 -5.01
N LEU A 53 8.41 11.76 -4.47
CA LEU A 53 9.04 10.56 -3.95
C LEU A 53 8.31 10.04 -2.70
N ALA A 54 7.82 10.92 -1.82
CA ALA A 54 7.05 10.51 -0.64
C ALA A 54 5.74 9.83 -1.04
N ILE A 55 5.04 10.36 -2.05
CA ILE A 55 3.81 9.76 -2.59
C ILE A 55 4.10 8.37 -3.18
N SER A 56 5.16 8.26 -3.97
CA SER A 56 5.55 7.01 -4.62
C SER A 56 5.93 5.94 -3.60
N LEU A 57 6.73 6.29 -2.59
CA LEU A 57 7.17 5.38 -1.53
C LEU A 57 6.02 4.95 -0.63
N LEU A 58 5.09 5.86 -0.30
CA LEU A 58 3.92 5.51 0.49
C LEU A 58 3.07 4.45 -0.22
N VAL A 59 2.78 4.66 -1.52
CA VAL A 59 2.01 3.70 -2.31
C VAL A 59 2.77 2.37 -2.42
N PHE A 60 4.08 2.42 -2.67
CA PHE A 60 4.93 1.24 -2.70
C PHE A 60 4.80 0.42 -1.41
N SER A 61 4.99 1.05 -0.25
CA SER A 61 4.99 0.36 1.05
C SER A 61 3.64 -0.29 1.34
N VAL A 62 2.53 0.45 1.22
CA VAL A 62 1.21 -0.07 1.58
C VAL A 62 0.67 -1.09 0.57
N VAL A 63 1.03 -0.98 -0.71
CA VAL A 63 0.62 -1.98 -1.72
C VAL A 63 1.47 -3.24 -1.57
N ASN A 64 2.79 -3.10 -1.43
CA ASN A 64 3.71 -4.23 -1.38
C ASN A 64 3.54 -5.10 -0.13
N LEU A 65 3.15 -4.51 1.00
CA LEU A 65 2.90 -5.27 2.23
C LEU A 65 1.47 -5.83 2.32
N HIS A 66 0.51 -5.30 1.57
CA HIS A 66 -0.88 -5.73 1.65
C HIS A 66 -1.11 -7.05 0.91
N TYR A 67 -1.85 -7.99 1.52
CA TYR A 67 -2.36 -9.19 0.86
C TYR A 67 -3.55 -9.75 1.64
N ILE A 68 -4.40 -10.51 0.95
CA ILE A 68 -5.49 -11.30 1.58
C ILE A 68 -5.49 -12.71 0.99
N LEU A 69 -5.25 -12.82 -0.32
CA LEU A 69 -5.11 -14.09 -1.04
C LEU A 69 -3.66 -14.27 -1.54
N PRO A 70 -3.19 -15.51 -1.75
CA PRO A 70 -1.80 -15.76 -2.13
C PRO A 70 -1.35 -15.00 -3.38
N PHE A 71 -2.20 -14.94 -4.41
CA PHE A 71 -1.83 -14.32 -5.68
C PHE A 71 -1.64 -12.80 -5.61
N HIS A 72 -2.12 -12.12 -4.56
CA HIS A 72 -1.95 -10.68 -4.39
C HIS A 72 -0.48 -10.26 -4.36
N ASN A 73 0.38 -11.09 -3.77
CA ASN A 73 1.80 -10.81 -3.62
C ASN A 73 2.64 -12.05 -3.98
N MET A 74 3.62 -11.88 -4.86
CA MET A 74 4.47 -12.98 -5.33
C MET A 74 5.20 -13.70 -4.20
N ALA A 75 5.69 -13.00 -3.17
CA ALA A 75 6.37 -13.64 -2.05
C ALA A 75 5.41 -14.54 -1.23
N ILE A 76 4.14 -14.13 -1.12
CA ILE A 76 3.10 -14.94 -0.47
C ILE A 76 2.70 -16.13 -1.35
N LEU A 77 2.60 -15.94 -2.66
CA LEU A 77 2.32 -17.03 -3.59
C LEU A 77 3.43 -18.09 -3.58
N VAL A 78 4.69 -17.67 -3.69
CA VAL A 78 5.86 -18.58 -3.68
C VAL A 78 5.92 -19.36 -2.37
N GLY A 79 5.70 -18.72 -1.22
CA GLY A 79 5.71 -19.44 0.05
C GLY A 79 4.50 -20.37 0.25
N SER A 80 3.42 -20.24 -0.52
CA SER A 80 2.27 -21.16 -0.43
C SER A 80 2.49 -22.49 -1.14
N ASP A 81 3.53 -22.58 -1.97
CA ASP A 81 3.87 -23.82 -2.68
C ASP A 81 4.22 -24.95 -1.66
N PRO A 82 3.61 -26.14 -1.79
CA PRO A 82 3.80 -27.23 -0.83
C PRO A 82 5.14 -27.96 -0.97
N ASP A 83 5.77 -27.91 -2.15
CA ASP A 83 6.97 -28.69 -2.45
C ASP A 83 8.24 -27.84 -2.31
N THR A 84 8.16 -26.57 -2.65
CA THR A 84 9.29 -25.63 -2.72
C THR A 84 9.17 -24.45 -1.76
N GLY A 85 7.98 -24.23 -1.20
CA GLY A 85 7.68 -23.13 -0.28
C GLY A 85 7.54 -23.57 1.17
N GLY A 86 6.68 -22.87 1.91
CA GLY A 86 6.30 -23.17 3.29
C GLY A 86 4.98 -23.95 3.42
N GLY A 87 4.31 -24.28 2.30
CA GLY A 87 3.10 -25.10 2.27
C GLY A 87 1.89 -24.54 3.02
N TYR A 88 1.86 -23.24 3.32
CA TYR A 88 0.70 -22.63 3.96
C TYR A 88 -0.48 -22.52 2.99
N ASN A 89 -1.68 -22.82 3.48
CA ASN A 89 -2.89 -22.75 2.68
C ASN A 89 -3.53 -21.35 2.70
N GLN A 90 -4.50 -21.14 1.80
CA GLN A 90 -5.23 -19.88 1.69
C GLN A 90 -5.87 -19.42 3.01
N LYS A 91 -6.38 -20.34 3.84
CA LYS A 91 -6.98 -19.99 5.14
C LYS A 91 -5.94 -19.38 6.10
N GLN A 92 -4.72 -19.91 6.11
CA GLN A 92 -3.62 -19.34 6.88
C GLN A 92 -3.21 -17.97 6.35
N VAL A 93 -3.13 -17.80 5.02
CA VAL A 93 -2.85 -16.50 4.39
C VAL A 93 -3.90 -15.46 4.77
N MET A 94 -5.19 -15.78 4.66
CA MET A 94 -6.27 -14.86 5.02
C MET A 94 -6.26 -14.51 6.53
N ARG A 95 -5.92 -15.48 7.39
CA ARG A 95 -5.83 -15.25 8.85
C ARG A 95 -4.76 -14.21 9.21
N LEU A 96 -3.69 -14.10 8.41
CA LEU A 96 -2.63 -13.12 8.60
C LEU A 96 -2.88 -11.82 7.81
N GLY A 97 -3.38 -11.94 6.59
CA GLY A 97 -3.61 -10.83 5.66
C GLY A 97 -4.72 -9.88 6.11
N ILE A 98 -5.84 -10.39 6.64
CA ILE A 98 -6.96 -9.54 7.08
C ILE A 98 -6.56 -8.58 8.20
N PRO A 99 -5.91 -9.02 9.31
CA PRO A 99 -5.36 -8.09 10.30
C PRO A 99 -4.31 -7.14 9.71
N LEU A 100 -3.47 -7.64 8.79
CA LEU A 100 -2.42 -6.86 8.14
C LEU A 100 -2.99 -5.69 7.32
N THR A 101 -4.20 -5.81 6.76
CA THR A 101 -4.91 -4.68 6.12
C THR A 101 -5.07 -3.48 7.06
N ILE A 102 -5.33 -3.71 8.35
CA ILE A 102 -5.40 -2.61 9.34
C ILE A 102 -4.00 -2.05 9.64
N VAL A 103 -2.99 -2.93 9.68
CA VAL A 103 -1.60 -2.53 9.92
C VAL A 103 -1.07 -1.58 8.83
N MET A 104 -1.60 -1.64 7.60
CA MET A 104 -1.20 -0.72 6.52
C MET A 104 -1.44 0.75 6.86
N PHE A 105 -2.47 1.05 7.66
CA PHE A 105 -2.69 2.42 8.15
C PHE A 105 -1.63 2.84 9.17
N ILE A 106 -1.16 1.91 10.00
CA ILE A 106 -0.07 2.16 10.95
C ILE A 106 1.23 2.41 10.18
N VAL A 107 1.52 1.59 9.15
CA VAL A 107 2.67 1.78 8.26
C VAL A 107 2.66 3.18 7.66
N ALA A 108 1.53 3.59 7.07
CA ALA A 108 1.39 4.92 6.48
C ALA A 108 1.64 6.05 7.48
N VAL A 109 1.11 5.94 8.71
CA VAL A 109 1.32 6.95 9.76
C VAL A 109 2.79 6.98 10.21
N VAL A 110 3.42 5.82 10.39
CA VAL A 110 4.83 5.70 10.79
C VAL A 110 5.76 6.27 9.73
N GLU A 111 5.48 6.01 8.44
CA GLU A 111 6.25 6.60 7.34
C GLU A 111 6.19 8.12 7.35
N ILE A 112 4.99 8.71 7.41
CA ILE A 112 4.83 10.17 7.49
C ILE A 112 5.51 10.74 8.74
N PHE A 113 5.40 10.07 9.88
CA PHE A 113 6.09 10.49 11.10
C PHE A 113 7.61 10.47 10.94
N TRP A 114 8.18 9.39 10.41
CA TRP A 114 9.61 9.26 10.19
C TRP A 114 10.12 10.31 9.20
N TRP A 115 9.41 10.51 8.10
CA TRP A 115 9.77 11.49 7.08
C TRP A 115 9.75 12.92 7.61
N LYS A 116 8.82 13.26 8.51
CA LYS A 116 8.85 14.54 9.23
C LYS A 116 10.06 14.66 10.14
N LEU A 117 10.42 13.61 10.86
CA LEU A 117 11.58 13.63 11.76
C LEU A 117 12.90 13.91 11.02
N ILE A 118 13.05 13.38 9.82
CA ILE A 118 14.26 13.58 9.00
C ILE A 118 14.16 14.80 8.06
N GLY A 119 13.08 15.58 8.12
CA GLY A 119 12.87 16.76 7.26
C GLY A 119 12.64 16.44 5.79
N PHE A 120 12.18 15.23 5.46
CA PHE A 120 11.87 14.81 4.09
C PHE A 120 10.48 15.29 3.62
N VAL A 121 9.51 15.42 4.55
CA VAL A 121 8.16 15.99 4.33
C VAL A 121 7.73 16.92 5.45
#